data_AF-A0A817C895-F1
#
_entry.id   AF-A0A817C895-F1
#
_cell.length_a   1.000
_cell.length_b   1.000
_cell.length_c   1.000
_cell.angle_alpha   90.00
_cell.angle_beta   90.00
_cell.angle_gamma   90.00
#
_symmetry.space_group_name_H-M   'P 1'
#
loop_
_entity.id
_entity.type
_entity.pdbx_description
1 polymer ?
#
loop_
_entity_poly.entity_id
_entity_poly.type
_entity_poly.pdbx_seq_one_letter_code
_entity_poly.pdbx_strand_id
1 'polypeptide(L)'
;MSKTIHYLIWNRDSIASVNIIFKEDIGTQGRGGYFDEFGIIRDVIQNHLMQILSIVAMEKPRSTKGEDIRDEKVKVLRSVLPIKIEDVVIGQYIGDKDSSDPERQQGYLDDKGVSKDSTTPTFAQVVLAINNERWAGVPFILRAGKALNKKKAEIRIQFRDAPGGMFDEDIRQNGPNGELARDELVIRVQPNEAIYLKLNTKRPGEMGFSIEETELDLTYGERYQGVKLPDAYERLILDVFMGSKINFVRSDELQEAWRIVDPILNEIDKKQIPVIPYTFGSSGICQAFEAAAKHGYIFRGTYVWKDERSAPITNKEQTKTETKK
;
A
#
# COMPACT_ATOMS: atom_id res chain seq x y z
N MET A 1 -12.81 12.63 4.52
CA MET A 1 -13.70 11.60 5.11
C MET A 1 -14.84 12.27 5.87
N SER A 2 -16.09 11.78 5.72
CA SER A 2 -17.33 12.44 6.16
C SER A 2 -17.97 11.84 7.44
N LYS A 3 -17.40 10.79 8.04
CA LYS A 3 -18.06 10.03 9.14
C LYS A 3 -17.24 9.89 10.42
N THR A 4 -17.96 9.83 11.54
CA THR A 4 -17.48 9.85 12.93
C THR A 4 -16.55 8.69 13.30
N ILE A 5 -16.81 7.47 12.81
CA ILE A 5 -16.02 6.27 13.19
C ILE A 5 -14.56 6.41 12.76
N HIS A 6 -14.33 6.74 11.48
CA HIS A 6 -12.97 6.89 10.96
C HIS A 6 -12.23 8.06 11.62
N TYR A 7 -12.93 9.16 11.93
CA TYR A 7 -12.32 10.32 12.55
C TYR A 7 -11.62 10.01 13.89
N LEU A 8 -12.21 9.10 14.70
CA LEU A 8 -11.67 8.73 16.01
C LEU A 8 -10.46 7.80 15.93
N ILE A 9 -10.38 6.97 14.88
CA ILE A 9 -9.31 5.96 14.72
C ILE A 9 -8.19 6.41 13.77
N TRP A 10 -8.26 7.61 13.20
CA TRP A 10 -7.29 8.09 12.21
C TRP A 10 -6.14 8.89 12.82
N ASN A 11 -5.43 8.28 13.75
CA ASN A 11 -4.33 8.91 14.49
C ASN A 11 -3.34 7.87 15.02
N ARG A 12 -2.25 8.35 15.59
CA ARG A 12 -1.18 7.56 16.21
C ARG A 12 -1.60 6.64 17.35
N ASP A 13 -2.72 6.89 18.01
CA ASP A 13 -3.19 6.06 19.14
C ASP A 13 -3.84 4.77 18.65
N SER A 14 -4.41 4.80 17.43
CA SER A 14 -5.04 3.63 16.81
C SER A 14 -4.19 3.02 15.70
N ILE A 15 -3.42 3.80 14.95
CA ILE A 15 -2.66 3.34 13.79
C ILE A 15 -1.22 3.00 14.20
N ALA A 16 -0.78 1.79 13.85
CA ALA A 16 0.59 1.32 14.04
C ALA A 16 1.50 1.69 12.87
N SER A 17 1.03 1.54 11.63
CA SER A 17 1.79 1.90 10.42
C SER A 17 0.88 2.15 9.22
N VAL A 18 1.36 2.94 8.26
CA VAL A 18 0.72 3.16 6.97
C VAL A 18 1.66 2.68 5.87
N ASN A 19 1.19 1.79 5.00
CA ASN A 19 1.94 1.29 3.86
C ASN A 19 1.25 1.73 2.57
N ILE A 20 1.97 2.41 1.69
CA ILE A 20 1.47 2.81 0.36
C ILE A 20 2.32 2.10 -0.67
N ILE A 21 1.68 1.23 -1.45
CA ILE A 21 2.35 0.25 -2.28
C ILE A 21 1.94 0.47 -3.73
N PHE A 22 2.93 0.56 -4.62
CA PHE A 22 2.78 0.53 -6.07
C PHE A 22 3.67 -0.58 -6.63
N LYS A 23 3.07 -1.46 -7.43
CA LYS A 23 3.74 -2.60 -8.04
C LYS A 23 3.31 -2.69 -9.49
N GLU A 24 4.28 -2.98 -10.33
CA GLU A 24 4.07 -3.40 -11.71
C GLU A 24 4.68 -4.79 -11.89
N ASP A 25 3.97 -5.63 -12.63
CA ASP A 25 4.43 -6.95 -13.06
C ASP A 25 5.16 -6.95 -14.41
N ILE A 26 5.36 -5.76 -14.96
CA ILE A 26 6.12 -5.49 -16.17
C ILE A 26 7.47 -4.87 -15.83
N GLY A 27 8.49 -5.13 -16.65
CA GLY A 27 9.80 -4.47 -16.58
C GLY A 27 9.77 -3.07 -17.22
N THR A 28 10.88 -2.64 -17.81
CA THR A 28 10.95 -1.38 -18.58
C THR A 28 10.47 -1.47 -20.02
N GLN A 29 10.22 -2.69 -20.53
CA GLN A 29 9.64 -2.94 -21.86
C GLN A 29 10.37 -2.19 -23.00
N GLY A 30 11.71 -2.21 -22.99
CA GLY A 30 12.53 -1.53 -24.00
C GLY A 30 12.61 -0.01 -23.85
N ARG A 31 12.01 0.57 -22.81
CA ARG A 31 12.12 1.99 -22.43
C ARG A 31 13.15 2.20 -21.32
N GLY A 32 14.04 1.24 -21.10
CA GLY A 32 15.02 1.27 -20.03
C GLY A 32 15.91 2.51 -20.07
N GLY A 33 16.33 2.95 -21.26
CA GLY A 33 17.17 4.14 -21.40
C GLY A 33 16.52 5.44 -20.93
N TYR A 34 15.22 5.63 -21.21
CA TYR A 34 14.49 6.78 -20.65
C TYR A 34 14.33 6.64 -19.13
N PHE A 35 13.98 5.44 -18.65
CA PHE A 35 13.83 5.20 -17.22
C PHE A 35 15.13 5.37 -16.44
N ASP A 36 16.29 5.12 -17.06
CA ASP A 36 17.62 5.18 -16.45
C ASP A 36 17.99 6.60 -15.96
N GLU A 37 17.44 7.63 -16.60
CA GLU A 37 17.68 9.03 -16.21
C GLU A 37 16.90 9.43 -14.94
N PHE A 38 15.83 8.71 -14.60
CA PHE A 38 14.89 9.11 -13.54
C PHE A 38 14.88 8.13 -12.36
N GLY A 39 14.76 6.83 -12.64
CA GLY A 39 14.57 5.77 -11.66
C GLY A 39 13.21 5.79 -10.96
N ILE A 40 12.93 4.72 -10.20
CA ILE A 40 11.59 4.48 -9.62
C ILE A 40 11.15 5.55 -8.62
N ILE A 41 12.10 6.22 -7.96
CA ILE A 41 11.80 7.25 -6.97
C ILE A 41 11.20 8.49 -7.64
N ARG A 42 11.80 8.96 -8.74
CA ARG A 42 11.28 10.08 -9.51
C ARG A 42 10.03 9.69 -10.32
N ASP A 43 9.99 8.46 -10.84
CA ASP A 43 8.88 7.94 -11.65
C ASP A 43 7.58 7.80 -10.84
N VAL A 44 7.66 7.31 -9.60
CA VAL A 44 6.46 6.89 -8.83
C VAL A 44 6.40 7.44 -7.39
N ILE A 45 7.52 7.46 -6.66
CA ILE A 45 7.48 7.82 -5.22
C ILE A 45 7.26 9.32 -5.03
N GLN A 46 8.04 10.15 -5.73
CA GLN A 46 8.04 11.60 -5.62
C GLN A 46 6.68 12.21 -5.98
N ASN A 47 5.98 11.61 -6.95
CA ASN A 47 4.70 12.09 -7.46
C ASN A 47 3.52 11.29 -6.85
N HIS A 48 3.18 10.12 -7.38
CA HIS A 48 1.99 9.36 -7.08
C HIS A 48 1.89 8.96 -5.61
N LEU A 49 2.96 8.38 -5.04
CA LEU A 49 2.91 7.94 -3.64
C LEU A 49 2.91 9.13 -2.67
N MET A 50 3.63 10.20 -2.99
CA MET A 50 3.61 11.43 -2.19
C MET A 50 2.22 12.10 -2.22
N GLN A 51 1.53 12.09 -3.37
CA GLN A 51 0.15 12.55 -3.47
C GLN A 51 -0.79 11.73 -2.57
N ILE A 52 -0.69 10.40 -2.64
CA ILE A 52 -1.51 9.52 -1.79
C ILE A 52 -1.19 9.76 -0.30
N LEU A 53 0.09 9.85 0.06
CA LEU A 53 0.51 10.18 1.43
C LEU A 53 -0.14 11.48 1.91
N SER A 54 -0.09 12.53 1.09
CA SER A 54 -0.66 13.83 1.48
C SER A 54 -2.16 13.75 1.76
N ILE A 55 -2.91 12.95 0.99
CA ILE A 55 -4.35 12.76 1.18
C ILE A 55 -4.65 11.90 2.41
N VAL A 56 -3.86 10.85 2.64
CA VAL A 56 -4.03 9.95 3.80
C VAL A 56 -3.68 10.68 5.11
N ALA A 57 -2.67 11.56 5.07
CA ALA A 57 -2.08 12.15 6.26
C ALA A 57 -2.52 13.59 6.57
N MET A 58 -3.17 14.30 5.63
CA MET A 58 -3.64 15.66 5.87
C MET A 58 -4.65 15.76 7.03
N GLU A 59 -4.72 16.93 7.65
CA GLU A 59 -5.79 17.24 8.59
C GLU A 59 -7.13 17.43 7.86
N LYS A 60 -8.21 17.51 8.63
CA LYS A 60 -9.52 17.85 8.07
C LYS A 60 -9.47 19.29 7.53
N PRO A 61 -9.69 19.51 6.23
CA PRO A 61 -9.68 20.85 5.66
C PRO A 61 -10.90 21.64 6.13
N ARG A 62 -10.76 22.98 6.14
CA ARG A 62 -11.84 23.90 6.52
C ARG A 62 -13.09 23.73 5.65
N SER A 63 -12.92 23.41 4.37
CA SER A 63 -14.01 23.10 3.45
C SER A 63 -13.54 22.14 2.35
N THR A 64 -14.44 21.81 1.43
CA THR A 64 -14.12 21.02 0.24
C THR A 64 -13.59 21.87 -0.94
N LYS A 65 -13.32 23.16 -0.72
CA LYS A 65 -12.69 24.02 -1.74
C LYS A 65 -11.26 23.55 -2.01
N GLY A 66 -10.84 23.67 -3.27
CA GLY A 66 -9.52 23.20 -3.72
C GLY A 66 -8.35 23.76 -2.93
N GLU A 67 -8.35 25.06 -2.61
CA GLU A 67 -7.26 25.66 -1.84
C GLU A 67 -7.24 25.16 -0.39
N ASP A 68 -8.39 25.05 0.28
CA ASP A 68 -8.47 24.53 1.66
C ASP A 68 -7.94 23.09 1.76
N ILE A 69 -8.20 22.25 0.74
CA ILE A 69 -7.66 20.88 0.68
C ILE A 69 -6.15 20.91 0.44
N ARG A 70 -5.69 21.71 -0.52
CA ARG A 70 -4.27 21.80 -0.89
C ARG A 70 -3.42 22.37 0.24
N ASP A 71 -3.96 23.29 1.03
CA ASP A 71 -3.29 23.83 2.22
C ASP A 71 -2.99 22.73 3.25
N GLU A 72 -3.94 21.83 3.54
CA GLU A 72 -3.68 20.73 4.47
C GLU A 72 -2.74 19.66 3.88
N LYS A 73 -2.76 19.43 2.56
CA LYS A 73 -1.76 18.58 1.87
C LYS A 73 -0.35 19.15 2.03
N VAL A 74 -0.16 20.44 1.74
CA VAL A 74 1.16 21.09 1.84
C VAL A 74 1.64 21.14 3.29
N LYS A 75 0.74 21.41 4.24
CA LYS A 75 1.06 21.42 5.67
C LYS A 75 1.61 20.07 6.15
N VAL A 76 1.03 18.96 5.70
CA VAL A 76 1.53 17.63 6.08
C VAL A 76 2.89 17.33 5.42
N LEU A 77 3.09 17.69 4.15
CA LEU A 77 4.38 17.53 3.46
C LEU A 77 5.50 18.34 4.14
N ARG A 78 5.21 19.56 4.60
CA ARG A 78 6.15 20.36 5.41
C ARG A 78 6.53 19.70 6.73
N SER A 79 5.64 18.85 7.27
CA SER A 79 5.88 18.11 8.52
C SER A 79 6.68 16.82 8.30
N VAL A 80 6.95 16.42 7.05
CA VAL A 80 7.77 15.23 6.76
C VAL A 80 9.24 15.53 7.09
N LEU A 81 9.79 14.69 7.97
CA LEU A 81 11.19 14.76 8.38
C LEU A 81 12.13 14.33 7.25
N PRO A 82 13.38 14.83 7.21
CA PRO A 82 14.39 14.34 6.29
C PRO A 82 14.58 12.83 6.40
N ILE A 83 14.66 12.16 5.25
CA ILE A 83 14.82 10.71 5.15
C ILE A 83 16.25 10.34 5.56
N LYS A 84 16.40 9.31 6.39
CA LYS A 84 17.71 8.73 6.71
C LYS A 84 18.05 7.63 5.71
N ILE A 85 19.34 7.46 5.40
CA ILE A 85 19.81 6.40 4.48
C ILE A 85 19.38 5.00 4.96
N GLU A 86 19.40 4.77 6.27
CA GLU A 86 18.97 3.50 6.89
C GLU A 86 17.48 3.18 6.71
N ASP A 87 16.67 4.17 6.35
CA ASP A 87 15.23 4.05 6.10
C ASP A 87 14.91 3.86 4.60
N VAL A 88 15.94 3.68 3.78
CA VAL A 88 15.83 3.50 2.33
C VAL A 88 16.39 2.14 1.93
N VAL A 89 15.59 1.37 1.20
CA VAL A 89 16.02 0.12 0.56
C VAL A 89 15.75 0.25 -0.93
N ILE A 90 16.79 0.11 -1.76
CA ILE A 90 16.68 0.16 -3.22
C ILE A 90 17.12 -1.15 -3.84
N GLY A 91 16.61 -1.43 -5.03
CA GLY A 91 17.06 -2.56 -5.80
C GLY A 91 16.82 -2.45 -7.28
N GLN A 92 17.38 -3.40 -8.01
CA GLN A 92 17.34 -3.48 -9.45
C GLN A 92 17.01 -4.92 -9.88
N TYR A 93 16.05 -5.11 -10.77
CA TYR A 93 15.61 -6.45 -11.13
C TYR A 93 16.63 -7.17 -12.03
N ILE A 94 16.79 -8.47 -11.79
CA ILE A 94 17.53 -9.41 -12.64
C ILE A 94 16.55 -10.39 -13.30
N GLY A 95 16.96 -10.96 -14.42
CA GLY A 95 16.15 -11.94 -15.15
C GLY A 95 15.89 -13.21 -14.33
N ASP A 96 14.67 -13.71 -14.43
CA ASP A 96 14.26 -15.03 -13.96
C ASP A 96 14.65 -16.10 -15.00
N LYS A 97 15.79 -16.75 -14.79
CA LYS A 97 16.33 -17.75 -15.73
C LYS A 97 15.45 -19.00 -15.85
N ASP A 98 14.62 -19.27 -14.86
CA ASP A 98 13.74 -20.45 -14.83
C ASP A 98 12.36 -20.15 -15.44
N SER A 99 12.11 -18.89 -15.81
CA SER A 99 10.85 -18.47 -16.42
C SER A 99 10.68 -19.04 -17.83
N SER A 100 9.47 -19.44 -18.18
CA SER A 100 9.11 -19.79 -19.56
C SER A 100 8.85 -18.56 -20.44
N ASP A 101 8.73 -17.38 -19.83
CA ASP A 101 8.50 -16.10 -20.51
C ASP A 101 9.84 -15.42 -20.87
N PRO A 102 10.16 -15.24 -22.16
CA PRO A 102 11.41 -14.60 -22.59
C PRO A 102 11.61 -13.17 -22.10
N GLU A 103 10.53 -12.45 -21.79
CA GLU A 103 10.63 -11.09 -21.22
C GLU A 103 11.12 -11.16 -19.76
N ARG A 104 10.62 -12.13 -18.98
CA ARG A 104 11.00 -12.33 -17.58
C ARG A 104 12.43 -12.83 -17.41
N GLN A 105 12.96 -13.52 -18.42
CA GLN A 105 14.36 -13.97 -18.44
C GLN A 105 15.38 -12.83 -18.54
N GLN A 106 14.95 -11.62 -18.89
CA GLN A 106 15.82 -10.45 -19.06
C GLN A 106 15.83 -9.58 -17.80
N GLY A 107 17.03 -9.22 -17.34
CA GLY A 107 17.22 -8.23 -16.27
C GLY A 107 17.17 -6.80 -16.79
N TYR A 108 17.21 -5.83 -15.87
CA TYR A 108 17.21 -4.41 -16.23
C TYR A 108 18.41 -4.03 -17.10
N LEU A 109 19.59 -4.53 -16.74
CA LEU A 109 20.83 -4.29 -17.49
C LEU A 109 20.87 -5.01 -18.84
N ASP A 110 19.94 -5.92 -19.15
CA ASP A 110 19.86 -6.59 -20.45
C ASP A 110 19.14 -5.74 -21.51
N ASP A 111 18.40 -4.71 -21.08
CA ASP A 111 17.82 -3.71 -21.97
C ASP A 111 18.93 -2.95 -22.71
N LYS A 112 18.84 -2.91 -24.05
CA LYS A 112 19.86 -2.28 -24.90
C LYS A 112 20.01 -0.77 -24.66
N GLY A 113 18.97 -0.12 -24.14
CA GLY A 113 19.00 1.30 -23.82
C GLY A 113 19.66 1.64 -22.48
N VAL A 114 20.01 0.64 -21.66
CA VAL A 114 20.53 0.83 -20.30
C VAL A 114 22.03 0.59 -20.26
N SER A 115 22.75 1.44 -19.54
CA SER A 115 24.19 1.24 -19.35
C SER A 115 24.48 0.01 -18.49
N LYS A 116 25.50 -0.79 -18.84
CA LYS A 116 25.84 -2.04 -18.11
C LYS A 116 26.34 -1.80 -16.69
N ASP A 117 26.73 -0.58 -16.36
CA ASP A 117 27.14 -0.11 -15.05
C ASP A 117 26.06 0.73 -14.34
N SER A 118 24.83 0.76 -14.88
CA SER A 118 23.70 1.47 -14.28
C SER A 118 23.39 0.93 -12.89
N THR A 119 23.30 1.87 -11.94
CA THR A 119 22.83 1.62 -10.57
C THR A 119 21.42 2.15 -10.36
N THR A 120 20.67 2.42 -11.44
CA THR A 120 19.33 3.00 -11.34
C THR A 120 18.36 2.03 -10.66
N PRO A 121 17.68 2.46 -9.59
CA PRO A 121 16.77 1.59 -8.87
C PRO A 121 15.46 1.40 -9.63
N THR A 122 15.08 0.14 -9.83
CA THR A 122 13.77 -0.27 -10.37
C THR A 122 12.79 -0.65 -9.25
N PHE A 123 13.28 -0.74 -8.01
CA PHE A 123 12.50 -0.89 -6.78
C PHE A 123 13.05 0.07 -5.72
N ALA A 124 12.15 0.67 -4.95
CA ALA A 124 12.52 1.41 -3.75
C ALA A 124 11.45 1.24 -2.66
N GLN A 125 11.92 1.12 -1.42
CA GLN A 125 11.15 1.35 -0.22
C GLN A 125 11.76 2.52 0.54
N VAL A 126 10.91 3.45 0.96
CA VAL A 126 11.28 4.61 1.76
C VAL A 126 10.35 4.68 2.97
N VAL A 127 10.92 4.76 4.17
CA VAL A 127 10.14 5.00 5.38
C VAL A 127 10.20 6.48 5.74
N LEU A 128 9.03 7.09 5.89
CA LEU A 128 8.85 8.50 6.22
C LEU A 128 8.27 8.64 7.61
N ALA A 129 8.71 9.69 8.31
CA ALA A 129 8.15 10.11 9.58
C ALA A 129 7.54 11.51 9.43
N ILE A 130 6.32 11.70 9.93
CA ILE A 130 5.59 12.97 9.91
C ILE A 130 5.61 13.53 11.33
N ASN A 131 6.26 14.68 11.50
CA ASN A 131 6.40 15.36 12.78
C ASN A 131 5.20 16.29 13.05
N ASN A 132 4.07 15.70 13.41
CA ASN A 132 2.91 16.42 13.93
C ASN A 132 2.17 15.59 14.99
N GLU A 133 1.19 16.19 15.65
CA GLU A 133 0.44 15.55 16.74
C GLU A 133 -0.24 14.24 16.31
N ARG A 134 -0.87 14.25 15.13
CA ARG A 134 -1.65 13.11 14.61
C ARG A 134 -0.78 11.89 14.30
N TRP A 135 0.42 12.10 13.75
CA TRP A 135 1.25 11.04 13.16
C TRP A 135 2.58 10.78 13.87
N ALA A 136 2.85 11.46 14.98
CA ALA A 136 4.08 11.26 15.74
C ALA A 136 4.31 9.77 16.07
N GLY A 137 5.44 9.24 15.61
CA GLY A 137 5.83 7.84 15.81
C GLY A 137 5.10 6.81 14.95
N VAL A 138 4.26 7.22 13.99
CA VAL A 138 3.66 6.33 12.98
C VAL A 138 4.52 6.39 11.71
N PRO A 139 5.11 5.27 11.27
CA PRO A 139 5.86 5.23 10.03
C PRO A 139 4.92 5.17 8.81
N PHE A 140 5.29 5.93 7.78
CA PHE A 140 4.71 5.86 6.44
C PHE A 140 5.69 5.14 5.52
N ILE A 141 5.39 3.90 5.16
CA ILE A 141 6.24 3.04 4.34
C ILE A 141 5.74 3.16 2.89
N LEU A 142 6.51 3.86 2.06
CA LEU A 142 6.27 3.98 0.63
C LEU A 142 7.05 2.90 -0.10
N ARG A 143 6.39 2.10 -0.94
CA ARG A 143 7.05 1.04 -1.73
C ARG A 143 6.61 1.13 -3.18
N ALA A 144 7.58 1.25 -4.10
CA ALA A 144 7.34 1.23 -5.52
C ALA A 144 8.31 0.26 -6.21
N GLY A 145 7.85 -0.47 -7.23
CA GLY A 145 8.77 -1.23 -8.07
C GLY A 145 8.16 -1.87 -9.30
N LYS A 146 9.04 -2.12 -10.28
CA LYS A 146 8.76 -2.82 -11.54
C LYS A 146 9.23 -4.27 -11.48
N ALA A 147 8.77 -5.10 -12.41
CA ALA A 147 9.12 -6.51 -12.52
C ALA A 147 8.82 -7.31 -11.23
N LEU A 148 7.70 -7.01 -10.56
CA LEU A 148 7.26 -7.69 -9.35
C LEU A 148 6.20 -8.76 -9.66
N ASN A 149 5.80 -9.54 -8.67
CA ASN A 149 4.89 -10.68 -8.87
C ASN A 149 3.47 -10.34 -9.37
N LYS A 150 3.03 -9.08 -9.28
CA LYS A 150 1.70 -8.62 -9.71
C LYS A 150 1.60 -7.11 -9.78
N LYS A 151 0.80 -6.61 -10.72
CA LYS A 151 0.34 -5.21 -10.75
C LYS A 151 -0.57 -4.91 -9.57
N LYS A 152 -0.27 -3.86 -8.80
CA LYS A 152 -1.10 -3.43 -7.67
C LYS A 152 -0.76 -2.02 -7.20
N ALA A 153 -1.75 -1.18 -6.98
CA ALA A 153 -1.64 0.04 -6.18
C ALA A 153 -2.62 -0.04 -5.00
N GLU A 154 -2.11 0.08 -3.77
CA GLU A 154 -2.93 -0.04 -2.57
C GLU A 154 -2.38 0.79 -1.41
N ILE A 155 -3.26 1.15 -0.48
CA ILE A 155 -2.95 1.74 0.80
C ILE A 155 -3.37 0.73 1.87
N ARG A 156 -2.48 0.40 2.79
CA ARG A 156 -2.76 -0.44 3.95
C ARG A 156 -2.51 0.36 5.22
N ILE A 157 -3.50 0.41 6.08
CA ILE A 157 -3.43 1.07 7.37
C ILE A 157 -3.56 -0.03 8.41
N GLN A 158 -2.46 -0.35 9.07
CA GLN A 158 -2.42 -1.38 10.08
C GLN A 158 -2.64 -0.73 11.45
N PHE A 159 -3.68 -1.20 12.16
CA PHE A 159 -4.02 -0.71 13.49
C PHE A 159 -3.09 -1.32 14.55
N ARG A 160 -3.02 -0.69 15.73
CA ARG A 160 -2.32 -1.23 16.89
C ARG A 160 -3.06 -2.44 17.45
N ASP A 161 -2.33 -3.24 18.22
CA ASP A 161 -2.92 -4.34 18.97
C ASP A 161 -3.92 -3.80 20.00
N ALA A 162 -5.03 -4.51 20.19
CA ALA A 162 -6.02 -4.13 21.19
C ALA A 162 -5.42 -4.25 22.61
N PRO A 163 -5.55 -3.23 23.48
CA PRO A 163 -4.98 -3.29 24.82
C PRO A 163 -5.77 -4.26 25.72
N GLY A 164 -5.07 -5.22 26.33
CA GLY A 164 -5.60 -6.13 27.35
C GLY A 164 -6.62 -7.15 26.82
N GLY A 165 -6.17 -8.32 26.36
CA GLY A 165 -7.06 -9.32 25.80
C GLY A 165 -7.72 -10.19 26.86
N MET A 166 -9.04 -10.04 27.02
CA MET A 166 -9.87 -11.00 27.79
C MET A 166 -9.76 -12.44 27.25
N PHE A 167 -9.30 -12.59 26.01
CA PHE A 167 -9.18 -13.86 25.29
C PHE A 167 -7.73 -14.30 25.09
N ASP A 168 -6.74 -13.69 25.77
CA ASP A 168 -5.32 -13.98 25.51
C ASP A 168 -4.96 -15.46 25.72
N GLU A 169 -5.59 -16.14 26.68
CA GLU A 169 -5.42 -17.59 26.86
C GLU A 169 -6.04 -18.39 25.71
N ASP A 170 -7.27 -18.06 25.32
CA ASP A 170 -7.93 -18.73 24.20
C ASP A 170 -7.21 -18.47 22.86
N ILE A 171 -6.66 -17.27 22.66
CA ILE A 171 -5.86 -16.90 21.49
C ILE A 171 -4.55 -17.70 21.48
N ARG A 172 -3.86 -17.82 22.63
CA ARG A 172 -2.64 -18.64 22.74
C ARG A 172 -2.91 -20.11 22.45
N GLN A 173 -4.06 -20.64 22.85
CA GLN A 173 -4.41 -22.05 22.68
C GLN A 173 -5.02 -22.36 21.30
N ASN A 174 -5.85 -21.46 20.77
CA ASN A 174 -6.74 -21.73 19.63
C ASN A 174 -6.62 -20.70 18.49
N GLY A 175 -5.79 -19.66 18.65
CA GLY A 175 -5.53 -18.65 17.62
C GLY A 175 -4.47 -19.08 16.61
N PRO A 176 -4.48 -18.53 15.39
CA PRO A 176 -3.46 -18.83 14.38
C PRO A 176 -2.08 -18.36 14.86
N ASN A 177 -1.18 -19.30 15.11
CA ASN A 177 0.17 -19.07 15.67
C ASN A 177 0.19 -18.45 17.08
N GLY A 178 -0.90 -18.58 17.85
CA GLY A 178 -0.95 -18.15 19.25
C GLY A 178 -1.07 -16.64 19.48
N GLU A 179 -1.31 -15.84 18.43
CA GLU A 179 -1.46 -14.38 18.51
C GLU A 179 -2.57 -13.88 17.56
N LEU A 180 -3.19 -12.74 17.89
CA LEU A 180 -4.14 -12.08 16.99
C LEU A 180 -3.42 -11.31 15.88
N ALA A 181 -4.00 -11.33 14.68
CA ALA A 181 -3.61 -10.42 13.62
C ALA A 181 -4.09 -9.01 13.95
N ARG A 182 -3.31 -8.01 13.55
CA ARG A 182 -3.75 -6.61 13.61
C ARG A 182 -4.83 -6.37 12.58
N ASP A 183 -5.83 -5.59 12.96
CA ASP A 183 -6.82 -5.09 12.01
C ASP A 183 -6.10 -4.26 10.94
N GLU A 184 -6.58 -4.34 9.70
CA GLU A 184 -6.02 -3.61 8.57
C GLU A 184 -7.12 -3.04 7.68
N LEU A 185 -7.16 -1.72 7.52
CA LEU A 185 -7.95 -1.10 6.47
C LEU A 185 -7.13 -1.07 5.18
N VAL A 186 -7.65 -1.71 4.14
CA VAL A 186 -7.02 -1.77 2.83
C VAL A 186 -7.87 -1.03 1.82
N ILE A 187 -7.24 -0.07 1.12
CA ILE A 187 -7.83 0.65 0.00
C ILE A 187 -7.03 0.25 -1.23
N ARG A 188 -7.60 -0.61 -2.07
CA ARG A 188 -7.02 -1.06 -3.32
C ARG A 188 -7.46 -0.10 -4.43
N VAL A 189 -6.50 0.65 -4.95
CA VAL A 189 -6.71 1.66 -6.01
C VAL A 189 -6.76 0.98 -7.38
N GLN A 190 -5.92 -0.03 -7.61
CA GLN A 190 -5.97 -0.84 -8.83
C GLN A 190 -5.14 -2.13 -8.65
N PRO A 191 -5.42 -3.19 -9.42
CA PRO A 191 -6.65 -3.45 -10.16
C PRO A 191 -7.81 -3.80 -9.21
N ASN A 192 -9.03 -3.92 -9.73
CA ASN A 192 -10.24 -4.32 -9.00
C ASN A 192 -10.47 -3.45 -7.75
N GLU A 193 -10.84 -2.19 -7.97
CA GLU A 193 -11.04 -1.17 -6.95
C GLU A 193 -11.86 -1.73 -5.78
N ALA A 194 -11.29 -1.68 -4.58
CA ALA A 194 -11.95 -2.22 -3.39
C ALA A 194 -11.51 -1.49 -2.13
N ILE A 195 -12.40 -1.48 -1.15
CA ILE A 195 -12.10 -1.05 0.22
C ILE A 195 -12.53 -2.19 1.14
N TYR A 196 -11.62 -2.70 1.95
CA TYR A 196 -11.95 -3.77 2.89
C TYR A 196 -11.22 -3.60 4.22
N LEU A 197 -11.89 -3.98 5.29
CA LEU A 197 -11.34 -3.98 6.65
C LEU A 197 -11.10 -5.42 7.07
N LYS A 198 -9.83 -5.80 7.22
CA LYS A 198 -9.46 -7.07 7.83
C LYS A 198 -9.65 -6.98 9.35
N LEU A 199 -10.25 -8.01 9.92
CA LEU A 199 -10.51 -8.12 11.36
C LEU A 199 -10.52 -9.58 11.79
N ASN A 200 -10.50 -9.80 13.09
CA ASN A 200 -10.60 -11.12 13.68
C ASN A 200 -12.06 -11.44 14.03
N THR A 201 -12.53 -12.64 13.68
CA THR A 201 -13.86 -13.15 14.02
C THR A 201 -13.77 -14.53 14.66
N LYS A 202 -14.80 -14.92 15.42
CA LYS A 202 -14.97 -16.32 15.82
C LYS A 202 -15.18 -17.17 14.56
N ARG A 203 -14.47 -18.29 14.42
CA ARG A 203 -14.67 -19.22 13.30
C ARG A 203 -16.14 -19.69 13.26
N PRO A 204 -16.86 -19.48 12.15
CA PRO A 204 -18.23 -19.97 12.01
C PRO A 204 -18.31 -21.50 12.09
N GLY A 205 -19.28 -22.02 12.82
CA GLY A 205 -19.58 -23.46 12.89
C GLY A 205 -18.74 -24.26 13.90
N GLU A 206 -17.73 -23.68 14.53
CA GLU A 206 -16.96 -24.35 15.58
C GLU A 206 -17.63 -24.18 16.96
N MET A 207 -17.78 -25.30 17.69
CA MET A 207 -18.37 -25.27 19.04
C MET A 207 -17.43 -24.60 20.06
N GLY A 208 -16.12 -24.64 19.83
CA GLY A 208 -15.11 -23.99 20.65
C GLY A 208 -14.92 -22.49 20.36
N PHE A 209 -13.99 -21.87 21.07
CA PHE A 209 -13.56 -20.50 20.84
C PHE A 209 -12.27 -20.50 20.02
N SER A 210 -12.43 -20.55 18.70
CA SER A 210 -11.34 -20.36 17.74
C SER A 210 -11.56 -19.06 16.99
N ILE A 211 -10.46 -18.36 16.71
CA ILE A 211 -10.47 -17.08 16.01
C ILE A 211 -9.83 -17.26 14.64
N GLU A 212 -10.39 -16.60 13.63
CA GLU A 212 -9.79 -16.51 12.30
C GLU A 212 -9.86 -15.08 11.76
N GLU A 213 -8.94 -14.74 10.86
CA GLU A 213 -8.97 -13.49 10.12
C GLU A 213 -10.04 -13.54 9.02
N THR A 214 -10.85 -12.48 8.93
CA THR A 214 -11.85 -12.27 7.89
C THR A 214 -11.87 -10.80 7.46
N GLU A 215 -12.81 -10.40 6.60
CA GLU A 215 -12.93 -9.06 6.08
C GLU A 215 -14.37 -8.55 5.98
N LEU A 216 -14.53 -7.24 6.13
CA LEU A 216 -15.69 -6.50 5.63
C LEU A 216 -15.31 -5.88 4.29
N ASP A 217 -15.92 -6.35 3.20
CA ASP A 217 -15.52 -6.01 1.83
C ASP A 217 -16.51 -5.08 1.10
N LEU A 218 -15.96 -4.12 0.38
CA LEU A 218 -16.63 -3.34 -0.67
C LEU A 218 -15.77 -3.39 -1.95
N THR A 219 -16.04 -4.37 -2.80
CA THR A 219 -15.47 -4.45 -4.16
C THR A 219 -16.38 -3.75 -5.17
N TYR A 220 -15.83 -2.78 -5.92
CA TYR A 220 -16.61 -1.88 -6.78
C TYR A 220 -17.27 -2.62 -7.95
N GLY A 221 -16.54 -3.53 -8.60
CA GLY A 221 -17.04 -4.31 -9.73
C GLY A 221 -18.27 -5.17 -9.39
N GLU A 222 -18.37 -5.62 -8.13
CA GLU A 222 -19.51 -6.39 -7.65
C GLU A 222 -20.65 -5.50 -7.14
N ARG A 223 -20.31 -4.42 -6.41
CA ARG A 223 -21.33 -3.57 -5.78
C ARG A 223 -21.98 -2.57 -6.74
N TYR A 224 -21.24 -2.10 -7.75
CA TYR A 224 -21.64 -1.06 -8.69
C TYR A 224 -21.65 -1.58 -10.13
N GLN A 225 -22.25 -2.75 -10.35
CA GLN A 225 -22.39 -3.35 -11.66
C GLN A 225 -23.04 -2.39 -12.67
N GLY A 226 -22.46 -2.30 -13.87
CA GLY A 226 -22.92 -1.40 -14.94
C GLY A 226 -22.50 0.06 -14.80
N VAL A 227 -21.80 0.45 -13.72
CA VAL A 227 -21.23 1.79 -13.59
C VAL A 227 -19.86 1.83 -14.27
N LYS A 228 -19.69 2.71 -15.26
CA LYS A 228 -18.37 3.01 -15.83
C LYS A 228 -17.61 3.93 -14.88
N LEU A 229 -16.49 3.45 -14.34
CA LEU A 229 -15.52 4.34 -13.70
C LEU A 229 -14.78 5.12 -14.80
N PRO A 230 -14.80 6.47 -14.77
CA PRO A 230 -14.08 7.27 -15.76
C PRO A 230 -12.57 7.05 -15.62
N ASP A 231 -11.85 7.05 -16.74
CA ASP A 231 -10.39 7.07 -16.71
C ASP A 231 -9.87 8.33 -15.99
N ALA A 232 -8.67 8.25 -15.42
CA ALA A 232 -8.04 9.37 -14.74
C ALA A 232 -7.97 10.63 -15.62
N TYR A 233 -7.65 10.50 -16.91
CA TYR A 233 -7.61 11.64 -17.83
C TYR A 233 -8.99 12.19 -18.17
N GLU A 234 -10.03 11.33 -18.32
CA GLU A 234 -11.42 11.79 -18.51
C GLU A 234 -11.83 12.73 -17.36
N ARG A 235 -11.49 12.33 -16.12
CA ARG A 235 -11.81 13.12 -14.93
C ARG A 235 -11.00 14.42 -14.86
N LEU A 236 -9.68 14.35 -15.06
CA LEU A 236 -8.80 15.51 -14.93
C LEU A 236 -9.10 16.58 -15.99
N ILE A 237 -9.34 16.18 -17.24
CA ILE A 237 -9.70 17.13 -18.31
C ILE A 237 -11.02 17.83 -17.97
N LEU A 238 -12.02 17.08 -17.49
CA LEU A 238 -13.28 17.67 -17.04
C LEU A 238 -13.07 18.67 -15.89
N ASP A 239 -12.21 18.34 -14.91
CA ASP A 239 -11.90 19.25 -13.81
C ASP A 239 -11.26 20.56 -14.30
N VAL A 240 -10.46 20.55 -15.37
CA VAL A 240 -9.94 21.78 -16.02
C VAL A 240 -11.09 22.64 -16.55
N PHE A 241 -12.03 22.05 -17.30
CA PHE A 241 -13.18 22.79 -17.84
C PHE A 241 -14.09 23.35 -16.74
N MET A 242 -14.20 22.66 -15.61
CA MET A 242 -14.96 23.12 -14.44
C MET A 242 -14.20 24.12 -13.57
N GLY A 243 -12.93 24.42 -13.88
CA GLY A 243 -12.07 25.27 -13.05
C GLY A 243 -11.72 24.67 -11.68
N SER A 244 -11.90 23.35 -11.51
CA SER A 244 -11.60 22.63 -10.28
C SER A 244 -10.11 22.31 -10.19
N LYS A 245 -9.45 22.81 -9.15
CA LYS A 245 -8.01 22.60 -8.91
C LYS A 245 -7.71 21.51 -7.88
N ILE A 246 -8.73 20.82 -7.36
CA ILE A 246 -8.62 19.88 -6.23
C ILE A 246 -7.61 18.74 -6.53
N ASN A 247 -7.66 18.23 -7.76
CA ASN A 247 -6.86 17.08 -8.19
C ASN A 247 -5.52 17.47 -8.86
N PHE A 248 -5.12 18.75 -8.79
CA PHE A 248 -3.91 19.26 -9.43
C PHE A 248 -2.85 19.69 -8.41
N VAL A 249 -1.61 19.29 -8.66
CA VAL A 249 -0.45 19.61 -7.81
C VAL A 249 -0.22 21.12 -7.79
N ARG A 250 -0.05 21.71 -6.59
CA ARG A 250 0.30 23.13 -6.44
C ARG A 250 1.82 23.33 -6.47
N SER A 251 2.29 24.52 -6.80
CA SER A 251 3.73 24.79 -6.91
C SER A 251 4.48 24.56 -5.58
N ASP A 252 3.89 24.97 -4.45
CA ASP A 252 4.43 24.72 -3.11
C ASP A 252 4.34 23.24 -2.73
N GLU A 253 3.28 22.55 -3.14
CA GLU A 253 3.16 21.09 -2.97
C GLU A 253 4.26 20.33 -3.70
N LEU A 254 4.56 20.72 -4.94
CA LEU A 254 5.64 20.14 -5.73
C LEU A 254 7.01 20.42 -5.11
N GLN A 255 7.22 21.63 -4.59
CA GLN A 255 8.47 22.01 -3.93
C GLN A 255 8.74 21.15 -2.68
N GLU A 256 7.72 20.93 -1.85
CA GLU A 256 7.87 20.08 -0.65
C GLU A 256 8.10 18.61 -1.00
N ALA A 257 7.42 18.10 -2.04
CA ALA A 257 7.66 16.74 -2.52
C ALA A 257 9.12 16.53 -2.96
N TRP A 258 9.71 17.50 -3.67
CA TRP A 258 11.14 17.48 -4.02
C TRP A 258 12.05 17.62 -2.81
N ARG A 259 11.77 18.56 -1.90
CA ARG A 259 12.54 18.74 -0.64
C ARG A 259 12.70 17.43 0.13
N ILE A 260 11.68 16.58 0.13
CA ILE A 260 11.68 15.30 0.85
C ILE A 260 12.61 14.29 0.19
N VAL A 261 12.57 14.14 -1.14
CA VAL A 261 13.29 13.06 -1.85
C VAL A 261 14.66 13.46 -2.40
N ASP A 262 14.91 14.75 -2.67
CA ASP A 262 16.17 15.22 -3.24
C ASP A 262 17.41 14.77 -2.46
N PRO A 263 17.43 14.81 -1.10
CA PRO A 263 18.58 14.34 -0.35
C PRO A 263 18.90 12.87 -0.64
N ILE A 264 17.90 11.99 -0.71
CA ILE A 264 18.15 10.56 -0.96
C ILE A 264 18.51 10.27 -2.42
N LEU A 265 18.01 11.08 -3.36
CA LEU A 265 18.42 10.98 -4.76
C LEU A 265 19.91 11.31 -4.90
N ASN A 266 20.39 12.35 -4.22
CA ASN A 266 21.81 12.70 -4.20
C ASN A 266 22.68 11.62 -3.58
N GLU A 267 22.22 10.93 -2.52
CA GLU A 267 22.98 9.83 -1.91
C GLU A 267 23.01 8.57 -2.79
N ILE A 268 21.94 8.32 -3.56
CA ILE A 268 21.90 7.26 -4.58
C ILE A 268 22.88 7.58 -5.71
N ASP A 269 22.90 8.81 -6.21
CA ASP A 269 23.79 9.24 -7.30
C ASP A 269 25.27 9.18 -6.87
N LYS A 270 25.56 9.42 -5.59
CA LYS A 270 26.89 9.22 -4.97
C LYS A 270 27.23 7.75 -4.70
N LYS A 271 26.34 6.80 -5.02
CA LYS A 271 26.48 5.36 -4.77
C LYS A 271 26.70 5.01 -3.29
N GLN A 272 26.11 5.79 -2.38
CA GLN A 272 26.18 5.55 -0.93
C GLN A 272 25.15 4.52 -0.45
N ILE A 273 24.16 4.20 -1.28
CA ILE A 273 23.13 3.20 -0.98
C ILE A 273 23.36 1.97 -1.88
N PRO A 274 23.55 0.77 -1.31
CA PRO A 274 23.75 -0.43 -2.12
C PRO A 274 22.47 -0.81 -2.87
N VAL A 275 22.63 -1.10 -4.17
CA VAL A 275 21.52 -1.57 -5.03
C VAL A 275 21.40 -3.09 -4.90
N ILE A 276 20.28 -3.54 -4.32
CA ILE A 276 20.06 -4.96 -4.05
C ILE A 276 19.42 -5.63 -5.28
N PRO A 277 20.00 -6.71 -5.82
CA PRO A 277 19.37 -7.43 -6.92
C PRO A 277 18.11 -8.17 -6.45
N TYR A 278 17.08 -8.22 -7.28
CA TYR A 278 15.90 -9.05 -7.04
C TYR A 278 15.40 -9.71 -8.32
N THR A 279 14.92 -10.95 -8.23
CA THR A 279 14.45 -11.69 -9.40
C THR A 279 13.16 -11.09 -9.95
N PHE A 280 13.04 -11.00 -11.28
CA PHE A 280 11.80 -10.65 -11.96
C PHE A 280 10.67 -11.54 -11.45
N GLY A 281 9.54 -10.93 -11.07
CA GLY A 281 8.37 -11.65 -10.58
C GLY A 281 8.44 -12.00 -9.10
N SER A 282 9.49 -11.57 -8.37
CA SER A 282 9.52 -11.68 -6.91
C SER A 282 8.50 -10.75 -6.24
N SER A 283 8.18 -11.01 -4.97
CA SER A 283 7.24 -10.20 -4.20
C SER A 283 7.81 -8.82 -3.78
N GLY A 284 9.13 -8.68 -3.85
CA GLY A 284 9.92 -7.52 -3.41
C GLY A 284 11.27 -7.99 -2.88
N ILE A 285 11.96 -7.10 -2.15
CA ILE A 285 13.29 -7.35 -1.58
C ILE A 285 13.14 -7.76 -0.10
N CYS A 286 13.81 -8.83 0.34
CA CYS A 286 13.78 -9.30 1.73
C CYS A 286 14.11 -8.19 2.73
N GLN A 287 15.17 -7.43 2.48
CA GLN A 287 15.62 -6.30 3.30
C GLN A 287 14.56 -5.19 3.40
N ALA A 288 13.71 -5.03 2.39
CA ALA A 288 12.59 -4.08 2.46
C ALA A 288 11.49 -4.58 3.41
N PHE A 289 11.22 -5.89 3.43
CA PHE A 289 10.28 -6.48 4.40
C PHE A 289 10.85 -6.41 5.83
N GLU A 290 12.14 -6.68 6.01
CA GLU A 290 12.83 -6.55 7.30
C GLU A 290 12.82 -5.10 7.81
N ALA A 291 13.11 -4.13 6.95
CA ALA A 291 13.03 -2.71 7.30
C ALA A 291 11.61 -2.30 7.69
N ALA A 292 10.58 -2.76 6.97
CA ALA A 292 9.19 -2.50 7.33
C ALA A 292 8.83 -3.11 8.70
N ALA A 293 9.29 -4.33 8.97
CA ALA A 293 9.10 -5.01 10.25
C ALA A 293 9.80 -4.30 11.42
N LYS A 294 11.03 -3.81 11.20
CA LYS A 294 11.76 -2.99 12.19
C LYS A 294 11.00 -1.71 12.57
N HIS A 295 10.29 -1.13 11.60
CA HIS A 295 9.40 0.02 11.81
C HIS A 295 8.01 -0.37 12.34
N GLY A 296 7.74 -1.64 12.61
CA GLY A 296 6.54 -2.09 13.31
C GLY A 296 5.38 -2.52 12.41
N TYR A 297 5.59 -2.67 11.10
CA TYR A 297 4.64 -3.36 10.23
C TYR A 297 4.74 -4.88 10.42
N ILE A 298 3.66 -5.52 10.87
CA ILE A 298 3.64 -6.96 11.15
C ILE A 298 2.93 -7.69 10.00
N PHE A 299 3.65 -8.55 9.27
CA PHE A 299 3.05 -9.41 8.26
C PHE A 299 2.99 -10.86 8.78
N ARG A 300 1.79 -11.37 9.06
CA ARG A 300 1.59 -12.73 9.57
C ARG A 300 1.39 -13.80 8.49
N GLY A 301 1.01 -13.41 7.27
CA GLY A 301 0.77 -14.35 6.16
C GLY A 301 -0.41 -15.32 6.36
N THR A 302 -1.18 -15.17 7.43
CA THR A 302 -2.30 -16.03 7.85
C THR A 302 -3.60 -15.72 7.11
N TYR A 303 -3.74 -14.49 6.62
CA TYR A 303 -4.90 -14.05 5.85
C TYR A 303 -4.89 -14.53 4.39
N VAL A 304 -5.98 -15.18 3.97
CA VAL A 304 -6.22 -15.58 2.58
C VAL A 304 -7.50 -14.93 2.10
N TRP A 305 -7.39 -13.96 1.20
CA TRP A 305 -8.55 -13.37 0.53
C TRP A 305 -9.11 -14.37 -0.49
N LYS A 306 -10.39 -14.71 -0.36
CA LYS A 306 -11.09 -15.63 -1.27
C LYS A 306 -11.95 -14.82 -2.23
N ASP A 307 -11.53 -14.75 -3.49
CA ASP A 307 -12.25 -14.06 -4.59
C ASP A 307 -13.59 -14.77 -4.90
N GLU A 308 -13.69 -16.06 -4.58
CA GLU A 308 -14.86 -16.88 -4.91
C GLU A 308 -15.86 -16.96 -3.75
N ARG A 309 -16.93 -16.18 -3.84
CA ARG A 309 -18.16 -16.42 -3.06
C ARG A 309 -18.98 -17.54 -3.70
N SER A 310 -18.43 -18.75 -3.75
CA SER A 310 -19.06 -19.95 -4.30
C SER A 310 -19.33 -21.01 -3.22
N ALA A 311 -20.22 -20.71 -2.27
CA ALA A 311 -21.13 -21.70 -1.66
C ALA A 311 -22.18 -20.99 -0.78
N PRO A 312 -23.48 -21.27 -0.94
CA PRO A 312 -24.46 -20.88 0.07
C PRO A 312 -24.16 -21.62 1.38
N ILE A 313 -24.15 -20.88 2.49
CA ILE A 313 -24.23 -21.44 3.83
C ILE A 313 -25.59 -22.14 3.92
N THR A 314 -25.62 -23.43 3.63
CA THR A 314 -26.84 -24.23 3.79
C THR A 314 -26.98 -24.56 5.26
N ASN A 315 -27.82 -23.81 5.97
CA ASN A 315 -28.42 -24.31 7.20
C ASN A 315 -29.27 -25.51 6.81
N LYS A 316 -28.75 -26.74 6.98
CA LYS A 316 -29.60 -27.93 7.01
C LYS A 316 -30.45 -27.83 8.28
N GLU A 317 -31.60 -27.17 8.17
CA GLU A 317 -32.69 -27.41 9.10
C GLU A 317 -33.03 -28.89 9.03
N GLN A 318 -32.71 -29.61 10.10
CA GLN A 318 -33.27 -30.93 10.36
C GLN A 318 -34.77 -30.75 10.57
N THR A 319 -35.57 -30.90 9.51
CA THR A 319 -36.98 -31.24 9.65
C THR A 319 -37.07 -32.68 10.17
N LYS A 320 -36.94 -32.81 11.50
CA LYS A 320 -37.62 -33.86 12.23
C LYS A 320 -39.10 -33.52 12.21
N THR A 321 -39.86 -34.14 11.32
CA THR A 321 -41.29 -34.29 11.50
C THR A 321 -41.55 -35.74 11.84
N GLU A 322 -41.73 -35.99 13.13
CA GLU A 322 -42.31 -37.21 13.66
C GLU A 322 -43.76 -37.36 13.16
N THR A 323 -44.05 -38.55 12.64
CA THR A 323 -45.23 -39.39 12.90
C THR A 323 -46.57 -38.73 13.26
N LYS A 324 -47.61 -38.95 12.43
CA LYS A 324 -48.93 -39.52 12.80
C LYS A 324 -49.96 -39.43 11.66
N LYS A 325 -50.18 -40.53 10.94
CA LYS A 325 -51.43 -41.30 10.88
C LYS A 325 -51.26 -42.47 9.92
#